data_AF-A0A4Q7PKB2-F1
#
_entry.id   AF-A0A4Q7PKB2-F1
#
_cell.length_a   1.000
_cell.length_b   1.000
_cell.length_c   1.000
_cell.angle_alpha   90.00
_cell.angle_beta   90.00
_cell.angle_gamma   90.00
#
_symmetry.space_group_name_H-M   'P 1'
#
loop_
_entity.id
_entity.type
_entity.pdbx_description
1 polymer ?
#
loop_
_entity_poly.entity_id
_entity_poly.type
_entity_poly.pdbx_seq_one_letter_code
_entity_poly.pdbx_strand_id
1 'polypeptide(L)'
;MKKYLVATLVGFMTALFSGIVCFASMNIYQGKMSTELPEKIEDIVNHLEEVSIGITKLSVNGSVMSLKGEVIIKNETIPINLNGNIFKSNLHEKSYYISAVDNEKNFEVVNFQVVKNMLPKELLVHNTISVEDTFVLYLQQKNSKGLILIEIPVCEMTDNLFELIDSNNIPDMLDITEEHWWLRYFQPSEIGLVENRSSSGYTRVVSMYHNGVYLYTMDLYTFIDYYNFSGETQGFYSGMYVAKQDYYYNGVHQGNNEFLTVYECTGEMKLQNSSGINNDCIVHAGFGHQVQQTTGGFQVGFSPRISASFHGFGGSFSWTPLRTEIGIEGGQSFDEADHVNGVRIPFVRAIKAKGDKYSMNVEVAAGQPRGNKKQIVANYEFKVGFQGITGSKTSVTTSASGIYVS
;
A
#
# COMPACT_ATOMS: atom_id res chain seq x y z
N MET A 1 65.94 -70.11 -23.67
CA MET A 1 67.01 -69.58 -24.54
C MET A 1 66.60 -68.17 -24.98
N LYS A 2 67.31 -67.12 -24.51
CA LYS A 2 67.26 -65.69 -24.95
C LYS A 2 65.93 -64.94 -24.75
N LYS A 3 65.84 -63.66 -24.35
CA LYS A 3 66.80 -62.60 -23.96
C LYS A 3 66.00 -61.44 -23.31
N TYR A 4 66.69 -60.70 -22.45
CA TYR A 4 66.41 -59.40 -21.82
C TYR A 4 65.84 -58.28 -22.71
N LEU A 5 65.13 -57.31 -22.10
CA LEU A 5 65.36 -55.85 -22.25
C LEU A 5 64.54 -55.07 -21.18
N VAL A 6 65.15 -54.54 -20.11
CA VAL A 6 65.67 -53.17 -19.87
C VAL A 6 64.60 -52.12 -19.58
N ALA A 7 64.79 -51.48 -18.42
CA ALA A 7 64.09 -50.33 -17.88
C ALA A 7 64.17 -49.09 -18.78
N THR A 8 63.15 -48.24 -18.74
CA THR A 8 63.37 -46.79 -18.88
C THR A 8 62.41 -46.04 -17.96
N LEU A 9 63.05 -45.37 -17.01
CA LEU A 9 62.53 -44.41 -16.05
C LEU A 9 62.28 -43.09 -16.78
N VAL A 10 61.02 -42.64 -16.82
CA VAL A 10 60.62 -41.24 -17.05
C VAL A 10 59.44 -41.05 -16.08
N GLY A 11 59.57 -40.40 -14.94
CA GLY A 11 60.08 -39.05 -14.80
C GLY A 11 58.99 -38.03 -15.14
N PHE A 12 57.80 -38.16 -14.53
CA PHE A 12 56.80 -37.10 -14.54
C PHE A 12 56.39 -36.77 -13.11
N MET A 13 56.96 -35.69 -12.59
CA MET A 13 56.42 -34.95 -11.47
C MET A 13 54.96 -34.61 -11.75
N THR A 14 54.05 -35.15 -10.97
CA THR A 14 52.81 -34.45 -10.62
C THR A 14 52.91 -34.14 -9.15
N ALA A 15 53.31 -32.90 -8.87
CA ALA A 15 53.14 -32.32 -7.56
C ALA A 15 51.65 -32.43 -7.20
N LEU A 16 51.36 -33.26 -6.21
CA LEU A 16 50.10 -33.30 -5.49
C LEU A 16 49.86 -31.89 -4.94
N PHE A 17 49.11 -31.08 -5.68
CA PHE A 17 48.36 -29.98 -5.10
C PHE A 17 47.32 -30.63 -4.18
N SER A 18 47.70 -30.82 -2.91
CA SER A 18 46.76 -30.90 -1.81
C SER A 18 46.15 -29.51 -1.62
N GLY A 19 45.41 -29.05 -2.64
CA GLY A 19 44.41 -28.02 -2.48
C GLY A 19 43.28 -28.67 -1.70
N ILE A 20 43.26 -28.45 -0.39
CA ILE A 20 42.04 -28.60 0.38
C ILE A 20 41.06 -27.62 -0.25
N VAL A 21 40.23 -28.11 -1.17
CA VAL A 21 39.01 -27.42 -1.56
C VAL A 21 38.15 -27.50 -0.31
N CYS A 22 38.24 -26.46 0.51
CA CYS A 22 37.29 -26.23 1.57
C CYS A 22 35.97 -25.91 0.86
N PHE A 23 35.19 -26.95 0.55
CA PHE A 23 33.80 -26.77 0.16
C PHE A 23 33.14 -26.14 1.38
N ALA A 24 32.92 -24.83 1.33
CA ALA A 24 31.99 -24.22 2.27
C ALA A 24 30.68 -25.00 2.15
N SER A 25 30.21 -25.56 3.26
CA SER A 25 28.95 -26.29 3.27
C SER A 25 27.84 -25.32 2.86
N MET A 26 27.23 -25.58 1.71
CA MET A 26 26.06 -24.84 1.24
C MET A 26 24.82 -25.58 1.72
N ASN A 27 23.99 -24.91 2.53
CA ASN A 27 22.70 -25.45 2.93
C ASN A 27 21.68 -25.09 1.84
N ILE A 28 20.98 -26.09 1.31
CA ILE A 28 19.98 -25.90 0.25
C ILE A 28 18.59 -26.03 0.86
N TYR A 29 17.78 -25.01 0.66
CA TYR A 29 16.40 -24.95 1.14
C TYR A 29 15.44 -24.84 -0.05
N GLN A 30 14.25 -25.43 0.11
CA GLN A 30 13.21 -25.38 -0.91
C GLN A 30 12.35 -24.13 -0.76
N GLY A 31 11.81 -23.65 -1.86
CA GLY A 31 10.82 -22.59 -1.91
C GLY A 31 9.97 -22.70 -3.16
N LYS A 32 9.21 -21.64 -3.47
CA LYS A 32 8.40 -21.56 -4.69
C LYS A 32 8.69 -20.30 -5.47
N MET A 33 8.38 -20.33 -6.76
CA MET A 33 8.42 -19.15 -7.62
C MET A 33 7.11 -19.03 -8.37
N SER A 34 6.50 -17.86 -8.33
CA SER A 34 5.48 -17.48 -9.29
C SER A 34 6.15 -16.84 -10.50
N THR A 35 5.84 -17.29 -11.71
CA THR A 35 6.44 -16.78 -12.95
C THR A 35 5.86 -15.43 -13.37
N GLU A 36 4.70 -15.08 -12.84
CA GLU A 36 4.03 -13.80 -13.01
C GLU A 36 3.58 -13.28 -11.66
N LEU A 37 3.61 -11.96 -11.46
CA LEU A 37 3.03 -11.35 -10.27
C LEU A 37 1.53 -11.14 -10.51
N PRO A 38 0.64 -11.89 -9.84
CA PRO A 38 -0.79 -11.71 -10.03
C PRO A 38 -1.26 -10.36 -9.49
N GLU A 39 -2.43 -9.92 -9.92
CA GLU A 39 -3.04 -8.69 -9.42
C GLU A 39 -3.45 -8.80 -7.94
N LYS A 40 -3.87 -9.97 -7.49
CA LYS A 40 -4.28 -10.27 -6.12
C LYS A 40 -3.39 -11.34 -5.53
N ILE A 41 -3.09 -11.26 -4.24
CA ILE A 41 -2.18 -12.23 -3.63
C ILE A 41 -2.79 -13.64 -3.54
N GLU A 42 -4.10 -13.75 -3.41
CA GLU A 42 -4.78 -15.05 -3.31
C GLU A 42 -4.55 -15.89 -4.56
N ASP A 43 -4.22 -15.25 -5.68
CA ASP A 43 -3.93 -15.91 -6.94
C ASP A 43 -2.47 -16.37 -7.06
N ILE A 44 -1.59 -15.99 -6.12
CA ILE A 44 -0.15 -16.32 -6.20
C ILE A 44 0.11 -17.81 -6.07
N VAL A 45 -0.72 -18.49 -5.27
CA VAL A 45 -0.59 -19.92 -5.00
C VAL A 45 -1.04 -20.79 -6.18
N ASN A 46 -1.70 -20.22 -7.18
CA ASN A 46 -2.30 -20.98 -8.28
C ASN A 46 -1.28 -21.42 -9.34
N HIS A 47 -0.10 -20.80 -9.41
CA HIS A 47 0.92 -21.07 -10.42
C HIS A 47 2.34 -20.99 -9.85
N LEU A 48 2.67 -21.94 -8.96
CA LEU A 48 3.97 -22.00 -8.29
C LEU A 48 4.85 -23.10 -8.89
N GLU A 49 6.05 -22.71 -9.32
CA GLU A 49 7.14 -23.61 -9.70
C GLU A 49 8.09 -23.84 -8.52
N GLU A 50 8.79 -24.98 -8.49
CA GLU A 50 9.83 -25.24 -7.50
C GLU A 50 11.06 -24.36 -7.75
N VAL A 51 11.63 -23.85 -6.66
CA VAL A 51 12.91 -23.14 -6.65
C VAL A 51 13.67 -23.55 -5.40
N SER A 52 14.99 -23.45 -5.42
CA SER A 52 15.79 -23.66 -4.23
C SER A 52 16.72 -22.48 -3.97
N ILE A 53 17.06 -22.27 -2.71
CA ILE A 53 18.06 -21.29 -2.28
C ILE A 53 19.20 -22.03 -1.59
N GLY A 54 20.42 -21.86 -2.11
CA GLY A 54 21.65 -22.28 -1.46
C GLY A 54 22.19 -21.14 -0.60
N ILE A 55 22.18 -21.28 0.72
CA ILE A 55 22.78 -20.31 1.63
C ILE A 55 24.20 -20.78 1.97
N THR A 56 25.19 -19.98 1.55
CA THR A 56 26.61 -20.25 1.79
C THR A 56 27.13 -19.54 3.04
N LYS A 57 26.54 -18.39 3.37
CA LYS A 57 26.89 -17.62 4.57
C LYS A 57 25.68 -16.82 5.05
N LEU A 58 25.41 -16.92 6.34
CA LEU A 58 24.50 -16.05 7.05
C LEU A 58 25.25 -15.49 8.26
N SER A 59 25.19 -14.18 8.47
CA SER A 59 25.89 -13.55 9.59
C SER A 59 25.13 -12.33 10.10
N VAL A 60 25.15 -12.16 11.41
CA VAL A 60 24.61 -11.01 12.13
C VAL A 60 25.76 -10.30 12.84
N ASN A 61 25.86 -8.99 12.67
CA ASN A 61 26.83 -8.15 13.38
C ASN A 61 26.13 -6.89 13.89
N GLY A 62 25.83 -6.86 15.18
CA GLY A 62 25.00 -5.81 15.78
C GLY A 62 23.62 -5.78 15.13
N SER A 63 23.24 -4.63 14.58
CA SER A 63 21.96 -4.43 13.88
C SER A 63 22.02 -4.69 12.37
N VAL A 64 23.04 -5.39 11.88
CA VAL A 64 23.22 -5.67 10.45
C VAL A 64 23.19 -7.17 10.19
N MET A 65 22.41 -7.59 9.19
CA MET A 65 22.37 -8.96 8.68
C MET A 65 22.94 -9.01 7.26
N SER A 66 23.77 -10.02 7.01
CA SER A 66 24.27 -10.34 5.67
C SER A 66 23.98 -11.80 5.33
N LEU A 67 23.43 -12.02 4.14
CA LEU A 67 23.15 -13.33 3.57
C LEU A 67 23.83 -13.42 2.19
N LYS A 68 24.65 -14.44 2.01
CA LYS A 68 25.27 -14.77 0.71
C LYS A 68 24.87 -16.16 0.27
N GLY A 69 24.49 -16.29 -0.99
CA GLY A 69 23.99 -17.54 -1.52
C GLY A 69 23.71 -17.49 -3.02
N GLU A 70 22.89 -18.44 -3.44
CA GLU A 70 22.52 -18.67 -4.83
C GLU A 70 21.05 -19.08 -4.89
N VAL A 71 20.29 -18.54 -5.84
CA VAL A 71 18.94 -18.98 -6.13
C VAL A 71 18.98 -19.86 -7.37
N ILE A 72 18.44 -21.07 -7.26
CA ILE A 72 18.48 -22.11 -8.29
C ILE A 72 17.08 -22.26 -8.87
N ILE A 73 16.90 -21.80 -10.11
CA ILE A 73 15.64 -21.86 -10.85
C ILE A 73 15.84 -22.78 -12.05
N LYS A 74 15.20 -23.96 -12.04
CA LYS A 74 15.38 -24.98 -13.08
C LYS A 74 16.86 -25.34 -13.25
N ASN A 75 17.52 -24.85 -14.30
CA ASN A 75 18.94 -25.09 -14.60
C ASN A 75 19.80 -23.81 -14.51
N GLU A 76 19.23 -22.71 -14.03
CA GLU A 76 19.92 -21.44 -13.85
C GLU A 76 20.24 -21.21 -12.37
N THR A 77 21.46 -20.75 -12.10
CA THR A 77 21.92 -20.41 -10.76
C THR A 77 22.28 -18.94 -10.72
N ILE A 78 21.56 -18.18 -9.90
CA ILE A 78 21.66 -16.73 -9.84
C ILE A 78 22.24 -16.34 -8.47
N PRO A 79 23.40 -15.66 -8.41
CA PRO A 79 24.00 -15.30 -7.14
C PRO A 79 23.20 -14.21 -6.42
N ILE A 80 23.20 -14.29 -5.08
CA ILE A 80 22.59 -13.28 -4.21
C ILE A 80 23.56 -12.87 -3.09
N ASN A 81 23.56 -11.57 -2.80
CA ASN A 81 24.35 -11.00 -1.71
C ASN A 81 23.55 -9.90 -1.03
N LEU A 82 22.75 -10.29 -0.04
CA LEU A 82 21.88 -9.41 0.70
C LEU A 82 22.63 -8.80 1.88
N ASN A 83 22.51 -7.50 2.04
CA ASN A 83 23.00 -6.77 3.21
C ASN A 83 21.94 -5.79 3.68
N GLY A 84 21.60 -5.81 4.97
CA GLY A 84 20.49 -5.02 5.49
C GLY A 84 20.55 -4.74 6.98
N ASN A 85 19.79 -3.73 7.40
CA ASN A 85 19.62 -3.37 8.80
C ASN A 85 18.43 -4.14 9.39
N ILE A 86 18.59 -4.61 10.62
CA ILE A 86 17.60 -5.34 11.40
C ILE A 86 16.81 -4.34 12.24
N PHE A 87 15.49 -4.51 12.29
CA PHE A 87 14.55 -3.76 13.10
C PHE A 87 13.63 -4.71 13.85
N LYS A 88 13.15 -4.32 15.03
CA LYS A 88 12.06 -5.04 15.70
C LYS A 88 10.78 -4.87 14.88
N SER A 89 10.11 -5.99 14.64
CA SER A 89 8.85 -6.02 13.92
C SER A 89 7.75 -5.36 14.76
N ASN A 90 6.97 -4.50 14.10
CA ASN A 90 5.73 -3.95 14.64
C ASN A 90 4.54 -4.90 14.45
N LEU A 91 4.60 -5.79 13.46
CA LEU A 91 3.55 -6.77 13.18
C LEU A 91 3.60 -7.98 14.11
N HIS A 92 4.80 -8.51 14.34
CA HIS A 92 5.01 -9.77 15.03
C HIS A 92 5.86 -9.54 16.28
N GLU A 93 5.29 -9.85 17.45
CA GLU A 93 6.00 -9.70 18.72
C GLU A 93 7.28 -10.55 18.73
N LYS A 94 8.38 -10.01 19.26
CA LYS A 94 9.69 -10.68 19.36
C LYS A 94 10.25 -11.17 18.01
N SER A 95 9.83 -10.54 16.91
CA SER A 95 10.27 -10.85 15.55
C SER A 95 11.08 -9.70 14.97
N TYR A 96 11.71 -9.95 13.83
CA TYR A 96 12.61 -8.99 13.19
C TYR A 96 12.31 -8.81 11.72
N TYR A 97 12.31 -7.55 11.28
CA TYR A 97 12.30 -7.16 9.89
C TYR A 97 13.71 -6.74 9.45
N ILE A 98 14.11 -7.10 8.24
CA ILE A 98 15.41 -6.79 7.67
C ILE A 98 15.23 -5.96 6.42
N SER A 99 15.59 -4.67 6.49
CA SER A 99 15.63 -3.80 5.31
C SER A 99 16.95 -4.04 4.57
N ALA A 100 16.92 -4.87 3.53
CA ALA A 100 18.09 -5.29 2.78
C ALA A 100 18.05 -4.90 1.31
N VAL A 101 19.24 -4.85 0.71
CA VAL A 101 19.42 -4.73 -0.74
C VAL A 101 20.28 -5.87 -1.25
N ASP A 102 20.02 -6.30 -2.49
CA ASP A 102 20.90 -7.22 -3.20
C ASP A 102 22.05 -6.47 -3.87
N ASN A 103 23.26 -6.70 -3.38
CA ASN A 103 24.48 -6.07 -3.90
C ASN A 103 24.86 -6.57 -5.29
N GLU A 104 24.42 -7.79 -5.67
CA GLU A 104 24.61 -8.32 -7.02
C GLU A 104 23.61 -7.71 -8.02
N LYS A 105 22.57 -7.03 -7.51
CA LYS A 105 21.52 -6.33 -8.27
C LYS A 105 20.68 -7.25 -9.17
N ASN A 106 20.64 -8.55 -8.90
CA ASN A 106 19.79 -9.50 -9.62
C ASN A 106 18.34 -9.45 -9.13
N PHE A 107 18.15 -9.12 -7.85
CA PHE A 107 16.84 -9.10 -7.20
C PHE A 107 16.52 -7.75 -6.55
N GLU A 108 15.22 -7.49 -6.44
CA GLU A 108 14.63 -6.59 -5.47
C GLU A 108 14.21 -7.42 -4.25
N VAL A 109 14.57 -6.97 -3.06
CA VAL A 109 14.18 -7.61 -1.81
C VAL A 109 12.79 -7.11 -1.44
N VAL A 110 11.79 -7.97 -1.62
CA VAL A 110 10.39 -7.64 -1.41
C VAL A 110 10.01 -7.77 0.06
N ASN A 111 10.45 -8.86 0.70
CA ASN A 111 10.26 -9.07 2.12
C ASN A 111 11.44 -9.86 2.67
N PHE A 112 11.93 -9.48 3.86
CA PHE A 112 12.95 -10.24 4.56
C PHE A 112 12.71 -10.13 6.06
N GLN A 113 12.31 -11.24 6.69
CA GLN A 113 11.91 -11.29 8.09
C GLN A 113 12.37 -12.58 8.77
N VAL A 114 12.50 -12.52 10.09
CA VAL A 114 12.59 -13.68 10.98
C VAL A 114 11.46 -13.55 11.99
N VAL A 115 10.44 -14.39 11.82
CA VAL A 115 9.14 -14.28 12.51
C VAL A 115 9.03 -15.36 13.57
N LYS A 116 8.69 -14.96 14.80
CA LYS A 116 8.47 -15.87 15.91
C LYS A 116 7.01 -16.32 15.90
N ASN A 117 6.77 -17.63 16.04
CA ASN A 117 5.42 -18.20 16.07
C ASN A 117 4.52 -17.74 14.89
N MET A 118 5.03 -17.81 13.66
CA MET A 118 4.25 -17.48 12.47
C MET A 118 3.07 -18.45 12.31
N LEU A 119 1.88 -17.92 12.02
CA LEU A 119 0.70 -18.77 11.82
C LEU A 119 0.74 -19.39 10.41
N PRO A 120 0.32 -20.66 10.23
CA PRO A 120 0.30 -21.31 8.92
C PRO A 120 -0.45 -20.54 7.84
N LYS A 121 -1.53 -19.86 8.24
CA LYS A 121 -2.36 -19.04 7.36
C LYS A 121 -1.71 -17.71 6.95
N GLU A 122 -0.45 -17.46 7.31
CA GLU A 122 0.36 -16.30 6.89
C GLU A 122 1.39 -16.67 5.83
N LEU A 123 1.66 -17.95 5.69
CA LEU A 123 2.64 -18.51 4.79
C LEU A 123 2.01 -18.69 3.40
N LEU A 124 2.73 -18.24 2.37
CA LEU A 124 2.30 -18.33 0.98
C LEU A 124 2.64 -19.70 0.38
N VAL A 125 3.63 -20.40 0.93
CA VAL A 125 4.18 -21.65 0.39
C VAL A 125 3.97 -22.82 1.36
N HIS A 126 4.34 -22.66 2.62
CA HIS A 126 4.29 -23.72 3.62
C HIS A 126 3.04 -23.61 4.51
N ASN A 127 1.96 -24.35 4.19
CA ASN A 127 0.73 -24.33 4.99
C ASN A 127 0.52 -25.61 5.83
N THR A 128 1.60 -26.18 6.37
CA THR A 128 1.49 -27.32 7.30
C THR A 128 1.13 -26.82 8.71
N ILE A 129 0.42 -27.67 9.47
CA ILE A 129 -0.49 -27.31 10.59
C ILE A 129 0.22 -26.74 11.85
N SER A 130 1.53 -26.49 11.85
CA SER A 130 2.28 -26.02 13.02
C SER A 130 2.59 -24.52 12.98
N VAL A 131 2.36 -23.86 14.11
CA VAL A 131 2.91 -22.52 14.39
C VAL A 131 4.40 -22.69 14.63
N GLU A 132 5.23 -22.01 13.85
CA GLU A 132 6.68 -22.19 13.88
C GLU A 132 7.42 -20.85 13.80
N ASP A 133 8.64 -20.85 14.31
CA ASP A 133 9.59 -19.77 14.09
C ASP A 133 10.06 -19.88 12.62
N THR A 134 9.88 -18.83 11.81
CA THR A 134 10.05 -18.89 10.36
C THR A 134 10.97 -17.78 9.83
N PHE A 135 11.91 -18.17 8.98
CA PHE A 135 12.67 -17.27 8.13
C PHE A 135 11.90 -17.04 6.83
N VAL A 136 11.63 -15.79 6.50
CA VAL A 136 10.87 -15.39 5.31
C VAL A 136 11.75 -14.53 4.43
N LEU A 137 11.92 -14.92 3.16
CA LEU A 137 12.63 -14.14 2.16
C LEU A 137 11.87 -14.18 0.83
N TYR A 138 11.35 -13.03 0.42
CA TYR A 138 10.69 -12.84 -0.86
C TYR A 138 11.54 -11.94 -1.76
N LEU A 139 11.77 -12.39 -2.98
CA LEU A 139 12.64 -11.74 -3.95
C LEU A 139 11.92 -11.59 -5.29
N GLN A 140 11.94 -10.39 -5.85
CA GLN A 140 11.49 -10.17 -7.23
C GLN A 140 12.71 -10.08 -8.14
N GLN A 141 12.77 -10.91 -9.18
CA GLN A 141 13.88 -10.87 -10.14
C GLN A 141 13.75 -9.62 -11.02
N LYS A 142 14.80 -8.81 -11.19
CA LYS A 142 14.66 -7.50 -11.89
C LYS A 142 14.35 -7.59 -13.38
N ASN A 143 14.73 -8.69 -14.03
CA ASN A 143 14.56 -8.89 -15.47
C ASN A 143 13.35 -9.78 -15.81
N SER A 144 12.61 -10.23 -14.81
CA SER A 144 11.37 -10.97 -15.00
C SER A 144 10.29 -10.38 -14.08
N LYS A 145 9.02 -10.78 -14.26
CA LYS A 145 7.99 -10.45 -13.28
C LYS A 145 7.88 -11.52 -12.19
N GLY A 146 8.87 -12.43 -12.10
CA GLY A 146 8.81 -13.57 -11.21
C GLY A 146 9.04 -13.17 -9.76
N LEU A 147 8.18 -13.67 -8.87
CA LEU A 147 8.31 -13.53 -7.43
C LEU A 147 8.72 -14.87 -6.82
N ILE A 148 9.84 -14.85 -6.12
CA ILE A 148 10.43 -16.00 -5.44
C ILE A 148 10.03 -15.92 -3.96
N LEU A 149 9.54 -17.04 -3.45
CA LEU A 149 8.95 -17.20 -2.14
C LEU A 149 9.73 -18.26 -1.36
N ILE A 150 10.58 -17.81 -0.43
CA ILE A 150 11.34 -18.70 0.46
C ILE A 150 10.78 -18.54 1.88
N GLU A 151 10.33 -19.66 2.44
CA GLU A 151 9.78 -19.76 3.80
C GLU A 151 10.41 -21.00 4.45
N ILE A 152 11.30 -20.81 5.42
CA ILE A 152 12.11 -21.87 6.03
C ILE A 152 11.85 -21.89 7.54
N PRO A 153 11.43 -23.02 8.12
CA PRO A 153 11.41 -23.16 9.57
C PRO A 153 12.80 -22.92 10.16
N VAL A 154 12.92 -22.04 11.16
CA VAL A 154 14.22 -21.69 11.76
C VAL A 154 14.91 -22.91 12.37
N CYS A 155 14.16 -23.93 12.79
CA CYS A 155 14.71 -25.20 13.27
C CYS A 155 15.43 -26.05 12.20
N GLU A 156 15.16 -25.81 10.91
CA GLU A 156 15.86 -26.43 9.79
C GLU A 156 17.13 -25.66 9.39
N MET A 157 17.28 -24.43 9.89
CA MET A 157 18.47 -23.63 9.66
C MET A 157 19.62 -24.10 10.56
N THR A 158 20.86 -24.01 10.06
CA THR A 158 22.03 -24.38 10.87
C THR A 158 22.25 -23.46 12.06
N ASP A 159 21.80 -22.21 11.95
CA ASP A 159 21.95 -21.20 12.99
C ASP A 159 20.58 -20.77 13.51
N ASN A 160 20.40 -20.77 14.83
CA ASN A 160 19.21 -20.19 15.44
C ASN A 160 19.30 -18.66 15.37
N LEU A 161 18.60 -18.05 14.41
CA LEU A 161 18.69 -16.62 14.15
C LEU A 161 18.22 -15.76 15.34
N PHE A 162 17.30 -16.26 16.17
CA PHE A 162 16.86 -15.53 17.37
C PHE A 162 17.95 -15.44 18.44
N GLU A 163 18.87 -16.40 18.47
CA GLU A 163 20.01 -16.38 19.40
C GLU A 163 21.16 -15.51 18.87
N LEU A 164 21.29 -15.38 17.54
CA LEU A 164 22.30 -14.53 16.91
C LEU A 164 21.97 -13.04 17.00
N ILE A 165 20.68 -12.68 17.12
CA ILE A 165 20.22 -11.29 17.16
C ILE A 165 20.10 -10.83 18.61
N ASP A 166 20.97 -9.90 19.02
CA ASP A 166 20.87 -9.25 20.32
C ASP A 166 19.75 -8.19 20.32
N SER A 167 18.57 -8.59 20.79
CA SER A 167 17.37 -7.75 20.86
C SER A 167 17.55 -6.41 21.56
N ASN A 168 18.55 -6.26 22.45
CA ASN A 168 18.81 -5.00 23.14
C ASN A 168 19.43 -3.94 22.21
N ASN A 169 20.09 -4.38 21.15
CA ASN A 169 20.79 -3.53 20.18
C ASN A 169 19.99 -3.29 18.89
N ILE A 170 18.78 -3.83 18.81
CA ILE A 170 17.92 -3.67 17.63
C ILE A 170 16.92 -2.51 17.85
N PRO A 171 16.90 -1.51 16.96
CA PRO A 171 15.94 -0.42 17.01
C PRO A 171 14.53 -0.89 16.62
N ASP A 172 13.53 -0.15 17.09
CA ASP A 172 12.15 -0.34 16.65
C ASP A 172 11.98 0.14 15.20
N MET A 173 11.13 -0.55 14.43
CA MET A 173 10.74 -0.05 13.12
C MET A 173 9.86 1.20 13.27
N LEU A 174 10.19 2.27 12.54
CA LEU A 174 9.43 3.52 12.59
C LEU A 174 8.21 3.53 11.66
N ASP A 175 8.30 2.85 10.51
CA ASP A 175 7.26 2.84 9.48
C ASP A 175 6.73 1.42 9.26
N ILE A 176 5.59 1.13 9.88
CA ILE A 176 4.92 -0.17 9.78
C ILE A 176 4.52 -0.54 8.34
N THR A 177 4.44 0.42 7.40
CA THR A 177 4.10 0.13 6.00
C THR A 177 5.17 -0.67 5.28
N GLU A 178 6.42 -0.66 5.76
CA GLU A 178 7.52 -1.49 5.21
C GLU A 178 7.30 -2.99 5.50
N GLU A 179 6.72 -3.34 6.65
CA GLU A 179 6.36 -4.72 6.98
C GLU A 179 5.13 -5.21 6.22
N HIS A 180 4.30 -4.28 5.73
CA HIS A 180 3.14 -4.55 4.90
C HIS A 180 3.49 -4.56 3.41
N TRP A 181 4.59 -5.23 3.05
CA TRP A 181 5.17 -5.21 1.70
C TRP A 181 4.15 -5.47 0.58
N TRP A 182 3.17 -6.35 0.82
CA TRP A 182 2.13 -6.69 -0.15
C TRP A 182 1.29 -5.49 -0.60
N LEU A 183 1.18 -4.46 0.25
CA LEU A 183 0.51 -3.19 -0.08
C LEU A 183 1.26 -2.39 -1.14
N ARG A 184 2.39 -2.87 -1.69
CA ARG A 184 3.06 -2.26 -2.85
C ARG A 184 2.85 -3.05 -4.14
N TYR A 185 2.47 -4.33 -4.02
CA TYR A 185 2.49 -5.28 -5.14
C TYR A 185 1.10 -5.80 -5.51
N PHE A 186 0.15 -5.86 -4.57
CA PHE A 186 -1.16 -6.48 -4.80
C PHE A 186 -2.34 -5.53 -4.58
N GLN A 187 -3.44 -5.87 -5.22
CA GLN A 187 -4.74 -5.23 -5.08
C GLN A 187 -5.50 -5.79 -3.86
N PRO A 188 -6.39 -4.99 -3.25
CA PRO A 188 -7.26 -5.45 -2.18
C PRO A 188 -8.29 -6.50 -2.66
N SER A 189 -8.56 -7.49 -1.83
CA SER A 189 -9.26 -8.71 -2.25
C SER A 189 -10.79 -8.58 -2.17
N GLU A 190 -11.32 -7.66 -1.36
CA GLU A 190 -12.76 -7.40 -1.22
C GLU A 190 -13.01 -5.97 -0.71
N ILE A 191 -14.06 -5.29 -1.20
CA ILE A 191 -14.56 -4.01 -0.65
C ILE A 191 -16.03 -4.17 -0.27
N GLY A 192 -16.28 -4.32 1.03
CA GLY A 192 -17.63 -4.29 1.59
C GLY A 192 -18.08 -2.85 1.82
N LEU A 193 -19.29 -2.50 1.35
CA LEU A 193 -19.93 -1.20 1.56
C LEU A 193 -21.05 -1.35 2.59
N VAL A 194 -21.12 -0.43 3.57
CA VAL A 194 -22.21 -0.39 4.58
C VAL A 194 -23.00 0.91 4.45
N GLU A 195 -24.33 0.77 4.57
CA GLU A 195 -25.45 1.64 4.15
C GLU A 195 -25.50 3.14 4.55
N ASN A 196 -26.25 3.89 3.72
CA ASN A 196 -26.67 5.28 3.89
C ASN A 196 -27.77 5.47 4.97
N ARG A 197 -27.72 6.57 5.73
CA ARG A 197 -28.87 7.12 6.48
C ARG A 197 -29.34 8.42 5.80
N SER A 198 -30.62 8.77 5.95
CA SER A 198 -31.31 9.77 5.10
C SER A 198 -30.67 11.18 5.02
N SER A 199 -29.97 11.64 6.06
CA SER A 199 -29.32 12.96 6.11
C SER A 199 -27.79 12.93 6.03
N SER A 200 -27.19 11.75 6.05
CA SER A 200 -25.74 11.57 6.07
C SER A 200 -25.37 10.24 5.45
N GLY A 201 -24.47 10.27 4.47
CA GLY A 201 -23.85 9.06 3.97
C GLY A 201 -22.83 8.54 4.98
N TYR A 202 -22.86 7.23 5.20
CA TYR A 202 -21.78 6.52 5.86
C TYR A 202 -21.27 5.50 4.87
N THR A 203 -19.96 5.38 4.76
CA THR A 203 -19.35 4.40 3.88
C THR A 203 -18.15 3.82 4.60
N ARG A 204 -18.31 2.59 5.09
CA ARG A 204 -17.17 1.79 5.52
C ARG A 204 -16.59 1.11 4.30
N VAL A 205 -15.30 1.33 4.08
CA VAL A 205 -14.48 0.54 3.18
C VAL A 205 -13.81 -0.53 4.02
N VAL A 206 -13.92 -1.78 3.59
CA VAL A 206 -13.19 -2.90 4.16
C VAL A 206 -12.24 -3.41 3.09
N SER A 207 -11.02 -3.75 3.44
CA SER A 207 -10.06 -4.42 2.56
C SER A 207 -9.41 -5.55 3.33
N MET A 208 -9.37 -6.74 2.72
CA MET A 208 -8.75 -7.92 3.30
C MET A 208 -7.52 -8.32 2.51
N TYR A 209 -6.58 -8.95 3.21
CA TYR A 209 -5.42 -9.59 2.61
C TYR A 209 -5.19 -10.97 3.24
N HIS A 210 -4.84 -11.93 2.36
CA HIS A 210 -4.41 -13.29 2.68
C HIS A 210 -5.37 -14.00 3.64
N ASN A 211 -6.54 -14.38 3.12
CA ASN A 211 -7.60 -15.08 3.87
C ASN A 211 -8.12 -14.34 5.11
N GLY A 212 -8.08 -13.00 5.07
CA GLY A 212 -8.59 -12.15 6.16
C GLY A 212 -7.68 -12.11 7.39
N VAL A 213 -6.42 -12.56 7.29
CA VAL A 213 -5.44 -12.34 8.36
C VAL A 213 -5.24 -10.86 8.60
N TYR A 214 -5.15 -10.08 7.53
CA TYR A 214 -4.95 -8.65 7.59
C TYR A 214 -6.22 -7.95 7.10
N LEU A 215 -6.76 -7.07 7.93
CA LEU A 215 -8.00 -6.34 7.66
C LEU A 215 -7.74 -4.84 7.82
N TYR A 216 -7.99 -4.08 6.76
CA TYR A 216 -7.89 -2.62 6.73
C TYR A 216 -9.28 -2.05 6.57
N THR A 217 -9.61 -1.04 7.37
CA THR A 217 -10.90 -0.38 7.28
C THR A 217 -10.75 1.12 7.24
N MET A 218 -11.60 1.78 6.46
CA MET A 218 -11.70 3.24 6.39
C MET A 218 -13.17 3.63 6.48
N ASP A 219 -13.52 4.44 7.46
CA ASP A 219 -14.86 4.99 7.64
C ASP A 219 -14.90 6.39 7.05
N LEU A 220 -15.70 6.55 6.00
CA LEU A 220 -15.99 7.82 5.33
C LEU A 220 -17.37 8.32 5.75
N TYR A 221 -17.44 9.60 6.08
CA TYR A 221 -18.70 10.26 6.38
C TYR A 221 -18.97 11.35 5.36
N THR A 222 -20.19 11.34 4.85
CA THR A 222 -20.71 12.30 3.90
C THR A 222 -21.87 13.03 4.56
N PHE A 223 -21.86 14.36 4.50
CA PHE A 223 -22.88 15.16 5.15
C PHE A 223 -23.29 16.33 4.27
N ILE A 224 -24.47 16.87 4.57
CA ILE A 224 -24.96 18.11 3.98
C ILE A 224 -25.59 18.95 5.08
N ASP A 225 -25.09 20.17 5.22
CA ASP A 225 -25.55 21.18 6.14
C ASP A 225 -26.24 22.31 5.37
N TYR A 226 -27.23 22.89 6.02
CA TYR A 226 -28.01 24.02 5.51
C TYR A 226 -27.73 25.25 6.36
N TYR A 227 -27.50 26.39 5.70
CA TYR A 227 -27.39 27.69 6.34
C TYR A 227 -28.22 28.70 5.57
N ASN A 228 -29.09 29.40 6.29
CA ASN A 228 -29.93 30.42 5.69
C ASN A 228 -29.17 31.74 5.73
N PHE A 229 -28.91 32.33 4.57
CA PHE A 229 -28.51 33.73 4.52
C PHE A 229 -29.76 34.59 4.71
N SER A 230 -29.62 35.77 5.34
CA SER A 230 -30.70 36.74 5.38
C SER A 230 -31.03 37.20 3.95
N GLY A 231 -32.17 36.79 3.38
CA GLY A 231 -32.59 37.18 2.02
C GLY A 231 -33.35 36.09 1.25
N GLU A 232 -33.23 36.10 -0.08
CA GLU A 232 -33.85 35.14 -1.02
C GLU A 232 -32.92 33.98 -1.42
N THR A 233 -31.69 33.98 -0.92
CA THR A 233 -30.65 33.01 -1.26
C THR A 233 -30.41 32.03 -0.10
N GLN A 234 -30.36 30.75 -0.42
CA GLN A 234 -30.12 29.67 0.53
C GLN A 234 -28.76 29.04 0.33
N GLY A 235 -28.02 28.82 1.41
CA GLY A 235 -26.70 28.21 1.38
C GLY A 235 -26.74 26.74 1.78
N PHE A 236 -26.01 25.92 1.04
CA PHE A 236 -25.78 24.51 1.34
C PHE A 236 -24.30 24.22 1.35
N TYR A 237 -23.87 23.38 2.28
CA TYR A 237 -22.49 22.95 2.42
C TYR A 237 -22.50 21.44 2.55
N SER A 238 -21.74 20.77 1.71
CA SER A 238 -21.59 19.33 1.71
C SER A 238 -20.13 18.99 1.90
N GLY A 239 -19.86 17.90 2.61
CA GLY A 239 -18.51 17.39 2.75
C GLY A 239 -18.46 15.88 2.77
N MET A 240 -17.28 15.36 2.43
CA MET A 240 -16.89 13.97 2.66
C MET A 240 -15.56 13.98 3.40
N TYR A 241 -15.43 13.22 4.49
CA TYR A 241 -14.18 13.18 5.26
C TYR A 241 -13.86 11.78 5.77
N VAL A 242 -12.57 11.55 6.01
CA VAL A 242 -12.07 10.33 6.67
C VAL A 242 -12.30 10.46 8.17
N ALA A 243 -13.25 9.72 8.72
CA ALA A 243 -13.55 9.76 10.15
C ALA A 243 -12.64 8.84 10.96
N LYS A 244 -12.31 7.68 10.39
CA LYS A 244 -11.50 6.65 11.04
C LYS A 244 -10.80 5.78 10.02
N GLN A 245 -9.61 5.31 10.37
CA GLN A 245 -9.01 4.13 9.78
C GLN A 245 -8.60 3.19 10.90
N ASP A 246 -8.83 1.90 10.72
CA ASP A 246 -8.35 0.86 11.62
C ASP A 246 -7.65 -0.25 10.83
N TYR A 247 -6.67 -0.85 11.48
CA TYR A 247 -6.00 -2.06 11.03
C TYR A 247 -6.18 -3.17 12.07
N TYR A 248 -6.48 -4.38 11.59
CA TYR A 248 -6.57 -5.58 12.40
C TYR A 248 -5.65 -6.66 11.83
N TYR A 249 -4.99 -7.35 12.75
CA TYR A 249 -4.18 -8.53 12.49
C TYR A 249 -4.80 -9.70 13.22
N ASN A 250 -5.15 -10.76 12.47
CA ASN A 250 -5.80 -11.95 12.99
C ASN A 250 -7.05 -11.64 13.85
N GLY A 251 -7.84 -10.65 13.42
CA GLY A 251 -9.03 -10.18 14.14
C GLY A 251 -8.75 -9.28 15.35
N VAL A 252 -7.49 -9.03 15.72
CA VAL A 252 -7.10 -8.15 16.82
C VAL A 252 -6.76 -6.76 16.30
N HIS A 253 -7.33 -5.71 16.89
CA HIS A 253 -7.06 -4.32 16.52
C HIS A 253 -5.62 -3.94 16.85
N GLN A 254 -4.91 -3.40 15.86
CA GLN A 254 -3.48 -3.03 15.96
C GLN A 254 -3.28 -1.51 16.02
N GLY A 255 -4.28 -0.70 15.66
CA GLY A 255 -4.22 0.76 15.74
C GLY A 255 -4.81 1.49 14.53
N ASN A 256 -4.52 2.80 14.45
CA ASN A 256 -5.13 3.74 13.50
C ASN A 256 -4.14 4.18 12.40
N ASN A 257 -3.51 3.21 11.74
CA ASN A 257 -2.56 3.48 10.66
C ASN A 257 -3.28 3.79 9.35
N GLU A 258 -2.70 4.67 8.54
CA GLU A 258 -3.27 5.17 7.28
C GLU A 258 -2.86 4.29 6.09
N PHE A 259 -3.51 3.13 5.93
CA PHE A 259 -3.19 2.21 4.84
C PHE A 259 -4.03 2.42 3.58
N LEU A 260 -5.26 2.92 3.73
CA LEU A 260 -6.17 3.18 2.62
C LEU A 260 -6.15 4.66 2.24
N THR A 261 -6.41 4.94 0.97
CA THR A 261 -6.45 6.29 0.39
C THR A 261 -7.59 6.42 -0.60
N VAL A 262 -8.29 7.56 -0.56
CA VAL A 262 -9.33 7.93 -1.52
C VAL A 262 -8.73 8.75 -2.65
N TYR A 263 -8.98 8.34 -3.88
CA TYR A 263 -8.46 8.93 -5.12
C TYR A 263 -9.59 9.35 -6.05
N GLU A 264 -9.26 10.25 -6.98
CA GLU A 264 -10.11 10.57 -8.14
C GLU A 264 -11.55 10.91 -7.75
N CYS A 265 -11.73 11.60 -6.62
CA CYS A 265 -13.04 11.91 -6.11
C CYS A 265 -13.69 13.01 -6.97
N THR A 266 -14.95 12.81 -7.31
CA THR A 266 -15.81 13.81 -7.94
C THR A 266 -17.04 14.01 -7.06
N GLY A 267 -17.23 15.23 -6.59
CA GLY A 267 -18.44 15.64 -5.89
C GLY A 267 -19.49 16.15 -6.88
N GLU A 268 -20.75 15.82 -6.66
CA GLU A 268 -21.91 16.37 -7.37
C GLU A 268 -22.88 16.92 -6.33
N MET A 269 -23.34 18.16 -6.48
CA MET A 269 -24.50 18.68 -5.74
C MET A 269 -25.60 19.03 -6.73
N LYS A 270 -26.82 18.51 -6.51
CA LYS A 270 -27.96 18.76 -7.38
C LYS A 270 -29.23 19.05 -6.59
N LEU A 271 -30.05 19.92 -7.16
CA LEU A 271 -31.40 20.17 -6.69
C LEU A 271 -32.32 19.06 -7.22
N GLN A 272 -33.10 18.45 -6.34
CA GLN A 272 -34.11 17.45 -6.66
C GLN A 272 -35.49 17.96 -6.24
N ASN A 273 -36.46 17.79 -7.14
CA ASN A 273 -37.87 18.02 -6.85
C ASN A 273 -38.69 16.80 -7.33
N SER A 274 -39.54 16.28 -6.44
CA SER A 274 -40.47 15.19 -6.73
C SER A 274 -41.48 15.50 -7.85
N SER A 275 -41.72 16.78 -8.17
CA SER A 275 -42.69 17.21 -9.19
C SER A 275 -42.08 17.57 -10.56
N GLY A 276 -40.75 17.43 -10.75
CA GLY A 276 -40.08 17.64 -12.04
C GLY A 276 -39.92 19.09 -12.51
N ILE A 277 -40.58 20.07 -11.87
CA ILE A 277 -40.39 21.52 -12.13
C ILE A 277 -39.64 22.11 -10.94
N ASN A 278 -38.38 22.49 -11.13
CA ASN A 278 -37.63 23.26 -10.15
C ASN A 278 -37.29 24.63 -10.73
N ASN A 279 -37.84 25.69 -10.12
CA ASN A 279 -37.55 27.07 -10.51
C ASN A 279 -36.37 27.64 -9.73
N ASP A 280 -35.81 26.88 -8.77
CA ASP A 280 -34.58 27.25 -8.09
C ASP A 280 -33.39 26.99 -8.99
N CYS A 281 -32.40 27.86 -8.89
CA CYS A 281 -31.14 27.71 -9.58
C CYS A 281 -29.96 27.94 -8.63
N ILE A 282 -28.85 27.28 -8.92
CA ILE A 282 -27.58 27.49 -8.25
C ILE A 282 -26.95 28.73 -8.87
N VAL A 283 -26.68 29.74 -8.04
CA VAL A 283 -26.08 31.02 -8.46
C VAL A 283 -24.61 31.12 -8.08
N HIS A 284 -24.16 30.29 -7.15
CA HIS A 284 -22.75 30.17 -6.80
C HIS A 284 -22.45 28.74 -6.35
N ALA A 285 -21.29 28.23 -6.76
CA ALA A 285 -20.75 26.96 -6.31
C ALA A 285 -19.27 27.10 -5.97
N GLY A 286 -18.91 26.69 -4.75
CA GLY A 286 -17.54 26.62 -4.28
C GLY A 286 -17.11 25.20 -3.94
N PHE A 287 -15.80 25.01 -3.85
CA PHE A 287 -15.19 23.77 -3.42
C PHE A 287 -13.97 24.02 -2.56
N GLY A 288 -13.65 23.03 -1.73
CA GLY A 288 -12.45 23.02 -0.92
C GLY A 288 -11.92 21.60 -0.70
N HIS A 289 -10.64 21.50 -0.35
CA HIS A 289 -10.13 20.31 0.32
C HIS A 289 -9.14 20.72 1.40
N GLN A 290 -9.18 20.01 2.52
CA GLN A 290 -8.21 20.11 3.61
C GLN A 290 -7.55 18.74 3.72
N VAL A 291 -6.25 18.68 3.41
CA VAL A 291 -5.47 17.44 3.43
C VAL A 291 -4.24 17.62 4.31
N GLN A 292 -3.97 16.64 5.17
CA GLN A 292 -2.71 16.53 5.87
C GLN A 292 -1.65 15.97 4.93
N GLN A 293 -0.59 16.74 4.68
CA GLN A 293 0.59 16.22 4.00
C GLN A 293 1.68 15.87 5.02
N THR A 294 2.15 14.63 4.95
CA THR A 294 3.45 14.24 5.48
C THR A 294 4.49 14.57 4.40
N THR A 295 5.27 15.64 4.58
CA THR A 295 6.43 15.89 3.71
C THR A 295 7.57 14.97 4.14
N GLY A 296 7.54 13.75 3.58
CA GLY A 296 8.59 12.75 3.65
C GLY A 296 8.41 11.78 2.48
N GLY A 297 9.31 11.83 1.50
CA GLY A 297 9.18 11.15 0.19
C GLY A 297 9.29 12.15 -0.98
N PHE A 298 9.76 11.68 -2.15
CA PHE A 298 10.00 12.50 -3.33
C PHE A 298 8.68 13.14 -3.82
N GLN A 299 8.52 14.45 -3.58
CA GLN A 299 7.39 15.22 -4.10
C GLN A 299 7.83 16.11 -5.24
N VAL A 300 7.30 15.84 -6.43
CA VAL A 300 7.27 16.81 -7.52
C VAL A 300 6.09 17.74 -7.23
N GLY A 301 6.38 18.97 -6.80
CA GLY A 301 5.36 19.96 -6.49
C GLY A 301 4.58 20.36 -7.74
N PHE A 302 3.33 19.91 -7.85
CA PHE A 302 2.36 20.41 -8.81
C PHE A 302 1.40 21.37 -8.10
N SER A 303 1.41 22.64 -8.53
CA SER A 303 0.34 23.60 -8.27
C SER A 303 -0.59 23.60 -9.49
N PRO A 304 -1.88 23.21 -9.36
CA PRO A 304 -2.82 23.41 -10.45
C PRO A 304 -3.19 24.90 -10.49
N ARG A 305 -2.70 25.62 -11.49
CA ARG A 305 -3.33 26.84 -11.97
C ARG A 305 -4.22 26.46 -13.15
N ILE A 306 -5.51 26.77 -13.07
CA ILE A 306 -6.35 26.80 -14.27
C ILE A 306 -5.97 28.08 -15.03
N SER A 307 -5.03 27.99 -15.97
CA SER A 307 -4.97 28.80 -17.19
C SER A 307 -3.85 28.31 -18.10
N ALA A 308 -4.09 28.36 -19.41
CA ALA A 308 -3.21 27.90 -20.47
C ALA A 308 -1.76 28.46 -20.43
N SER A 309 -0.85 27.66 -20.99
CA SER A 309 0.58 27.89 -21.29
C SER A 309 1.62 27.49 -20.22
N PHE A 310 2.45 26.52 -20.63
CA PHE A 310 3.66 26.00 -19.98
C PHE A 310 4.78 27.04 -19.95
N HIS A 311 5.69 26.98 -18.96
CA HIS A 311 7.17 26.97 -19.06
C HIS A 311 7.84 27.16 -17.66
N GLY A 312 8.82 26.30 -17.31
CA GLY A 312 10.06 26.73 -16.63
C GLY A 312 10.26 26.60 -15.09
N PHE A 313 10.92 25.49 -14.69
CA PHE A 313 11.95 25.20 -13.64
C PHE A 313 12.30 26.10 -12.41
N GLY A 314 12.58 25.42 -11.26
CA GLY A 314 13.83 25.53 -10.46
C GLY A 314 13.74 25.73 -8.92
N GLY A 315 14.43 24.89 -8.09
CA GLY A 315 14.94 25.29 -6.75
C GLY A 315 14.97 24.29 -5.55
N SER A 316 16.21 23.94 -5.10
CA SER A 316 16.82 23.49 -3.80
C SER A 316 16.12 22.70 -2.67
N PHE A 317 16.93 21.90 -1.96
CA PHE A 317 16.56 20.88 -0.94
C PHE A 317 16.94 21.28 0.50
N SER A 318 16.03 21.07 1.46
CA SER A 318 16.35 20.95 2.89
C SER A 318 15.33 20.03 3.59
N TRP A 319 15.78 19.26 4.59
CA TRP A 319 15.06 18.12 5.18
C TRP A 319 14.61 18.44 6.61
N THR A 320 13.31 18.49 6.87
CA THR A 320 12.71 18.45 8.22
C THR A 320 11.25 17.99 8.07
N PRO A 321 10.77 16.93 8.73
CA PRO A 321 9.38 16.48 8.59
C PRO A 321 8.44 17.47 9.29
N LEU A 322 7.72 18.26 8.49
CA LEU A 322 6.66 19.16 8.96
C LEU A 322 5.32 18.65 8.40
N ARG A 323 4.43 18.15 9.26
CA ARG A 323 3.04 17.94 8.86
C ARG A 323 2.46 19.30 8.49
N THR A 324 2.10 19.48 7.22
CA THR A 324 1.50 20.73 6.74
C THR A 324 0.09 20.43 6.26
N GLU A 325 -0.89 21.16 6.79
CA GLU A 325 -2.23 21.17 6.24
C GLU A 325 -2.24 22.05 4.99
N ILE A 326 -2.71 21.50 3.88
CA ILE A 326 -2.93 22.27 2.65
C ILE A 326 -4.43 22.42 2.43
N GLY A 327 -4.87 23.68 2.40
CA GLY A 327 -6.19 24.09 1.95
C GLY A 327 -6.12 24.62 0.51
N ILE A 328 -6.93 24.09 -0.40
CA ILE A 328 -7.19 24.72 -1.70
C ILE A 328 -8.69 24.92 -1.80
N GLU A 329 -9.09 26.14 -2.13
CA GLU A 329 -10.48 26.55 -2.31
C GLU A 329 -10.64 27.23 -3.67
N GLY A 330 -11.83 27.12 -4.26
CA GLY A 330 -12.20 27.79 -5.50
C GLY A 330 -13.71 27.86 -5.65
N GLY A 331 -14.18 28.61 -6.65
CA GLY A 331 -15.62 28.73 -6.90
C GLY A 331 -15.95 29.38 -8.24
N GLN A 332 -17.24 29.29 -8.60
CA GLN A 332 -17.82 29.82 -9.81
C GLN A 332 -19.22 30.37 -9.52
N SER A 333 -19.51 31.56 -10.06
CA SER A 333 -20.84 32.17 -10.07
C SER A 333 -21.54 31.91 -11.39
N PHE A 334 -22.88 31.88 -11.34
CA PHE A 334 -23.77 31.68 -12.47
C PHE A 334 -24.86 32.74 -12.47
N ASP A 335 -25.37 33.10 -13.64
CA ASP A 335 -26.54 33.97 -13.74
C ASP A 335 -27.81 33.15 -13.52
N GLU A 336 -28.84 33.71 -12.85
CA GLU A 336 -30.11 32.99 -12.60
C GLU A 336 -30.79 32.50 -13.89
N ALA A 337 -30.56 33.22 -15.00
CA ALA A 337 -31.06 32.88 -16.33
C ALA A 337 -30.48 31.57 -16.90
N ASP A 338 -29.35 31.10 -16.37
CA ASP A 338 -28.73 29.84 -16.79
C ASP A 338 -29.46 28.61 -16.24
N HIS A 339 -30.35 28.79 -15.26
CA HIS A 339 -31.16 27.72 -14.65
C HIS A 339 -30.34 26.50 -14.21
N VAL A 340 -29.13 26.73 -13.68
CA VAL A 340 -28.23 25.68 -13.22
C VAL A 340 -28.87 24.90 -12.08
N ASN A 341 -29.07 23.60 -12.25
CA ASN A 341 -29.75 22.73 -11.28
C ASN A 341 -28.80 21.74 -10.58
N GLY A 342 -27.52 21.73 -10.96
CA GLY A 342 -26.49 20.92 -10.33
C GLY A 342 -25.09 21.29 -10.78
N VAL A 343 -24.11 20.96 -9.94
CA VAL A 343 -22.70 21.19 -10.20
C VAL A 343 -21.91 19.91 -9.93
N ARG A 344 -20.83 19.69 -10.69
CA ARG A 344 -19.94 18.53 -10.55
C ARG A 344 -18.49 19.00 -10.51
N ILE A 345 -17.79 18.65 -9.43
CA ILE A 345 -16.47 19.17 -9.09
C ILE A 345 -15.48 18.02 -8.90
N PRO A 346 -14.43 17.92 -9.73
CA PRO A 346 -13.36 16.96 -9.52
C PRO A 346 -12.39 17.45 -8.44
N PHE A 347 -12.11 16.62 -7.44
CA PHE A 347 -11.11 16.87 -6.41
C PHE A 347 -9.75 16.28 -6.82
N VAL A 348 -8.75 17.15 -6.91
CA VAL A 348 -7.42 16.81 -7.47
C VAL A 348 -6.46 16.16 -6.47
N ARG A 349 -6.72 16.28 -5.16
CA ARG A 349 -5.88 15.68 -4.11
C ARG A 349 -6.58 14.47 -3.51
N ALA A 350 -5.82 13.44 -3.18
CA ALA A 350 -6.31 12.31 -2.41
C ALA A 350 -6.49 12.67 -0.92
N ILE A 351 -7.48 12.09 -0.26
CA ILE A 351 -7.65 12.14 1.20
C ILE A 351 -7.25 10.80 1.81
N LYS A 352 -6.57 10.81 2.95
CA LYS A 352 -6.09 9.60 3.62
C LYS A 352 -6.15 9.67 5.14
N ALA A 353 -5.76 10.79 5.73
CA ALA A 353 -5.61 10.89 7.18
C ALA A 353 -6.97 11.16 7.82
N LYS A 354 -7.13 10.74 9.08
CA LYS A 354 -8.31 11.12 9.86
C LYS A 354 -8.45 12.64 9.89
N GLY A 355 -9.60 13.14 9.47
CA GLY A 355 -9.91 14.57 9.38
C GLY A 355 -9.66 15.19 8.01
N ASP A 356 -8.96 14.49 7.09
CA ASP A 356 -8.89 14.92 5.70
C ASP A 356 -10.30 14.96 5.10
N LYS A 357 -10.61 16.04 4.37
CA LYS A 357 -11.96 16.28 3.85
C LYS A 357 -11.96 16.93 2.48
N TYR A 358 -13.00 16.60 1.72
CA TYR A 358 -13.51 17.38 0.60
C TYR A 358 -14.72 18.18 1.05
N SER A 359 -14.90 19.36 0.45
CA SER A 359 -16.05 20.21 0.68
C SER A 359 -16.57 20.82 -0.60
N MET A 360 -17.88 20.97 -0.69
CA MET A 360 -18.59 21.73 -1.70
C MET A 360 -19.56 22.66 -1.00
N ASN A 361 -19.74 23.86 -1.52
CA ASN A 361 -20.79 24.76 -1.09
C ASN A 361 -21.57 25.24 -2.31
N VAL A 362 -22.88 25.38 -2.19
CA VAL A 362 -23.70 26.01 -3.23
C VAL A 362 -24.66 27.01 -2.61
N GLU A 363 -24.89 28.10 -3.34
CA GLU A 363 -25.91 29.08 -3.03
C GLU A 363 -27.02 28.96 -4.07
N VAL A 364 -28.24 28.92 -3.59
CA VAL A 364 -29.45 28.67 -4.38
C VAL A 364 -30.33 29.90 -4.30
N ALA A 365 -30.68 30.48 -5.45
CA ALA A 365 -31.70 31.51 -5.53
C ALA A 365 -33.08 30.85 -5.57
N ALA A 366 -33.99 31.30 -4.69
CA ALA A 366 -35.34 30.75 -4.59
C ALA A 366 -36.25 31.22 -5.73
N GLY A 367 -36.68 30.28 -6.58
CA GLY A 367 -37.71 30.49 -7.59
C GLY A 367 -39.12 30.38 -7.01
N GLN A 368 -40.07 31.11 -7.60
CA GLN A 368 -41.50 30.98 -7.26
C GLN A 368 -42.06 29.61 -7.70
N PRO A 369 -43.04 29.02 -6.99
CA PRO A 369 -43.65 29.48 -5.75
C PRO A 369 -42.90 29.01 -4.48
N ARG A 370 -42.85 29.88 -3.47
CA ARG A 370 -42.31 29.59 -2.13
C ARG A 370 -43.21 28.63 -1.35
N GLY A 371 -42.63 27.85 -0.44
CA GLY A 371 -43.32 26.96 0.51
C GLY A 371 -43.30 25.47 0.15
N ASN A 372 -42.74 25.07 -0.99
CA ASN A 372 -42.62 23.66 -1.36
C ASN A 372 -41.38 23.02 -0.71
N LYS A 373 -41.53 21.79 -0.22
CA LYS A 373 -40.39 20.97 0.21
C LYS A 373 -39.57 20.60 -1.02
N LYS A 374 -38.32 21.03 -1.04
CA LYS A 374 -37.33 20.74 -2.07
C LYS A 374 -36.21 19.94 -1.45
N GLN A 375 -35.49 19.19 -2.27
CA GLN A 375 -34.38 18.37 -1.83
C GLN A 375 -33.10 18.82 -2.51
N ILE A 376 -32.00 18.80 -1.78
CA ILE A 376 -30.67 18.88 -2.34
C ILE A 376 -29.95 17.56 -2.05
N VAL A 377 -29.26 17.03 -3.04
CA VAL A 377 -28.50 15.78 -2.91
C VAL A 377 -27.05 16.07 -3.26
N ALA A 378 -26.16 15.59 -2.39
CA ALA A 378 -24.73 15.55 -2.65
C ALA A 378 -24.29 14.10 -2.87
N ASN A 379 -23.61 13.83 -3.98
CA ASN A 379 -22.98 12.55 -4.28
C ASN A 379 -21.47 12.73 -4.36
N TYR A 380 -20.71 11.78 -3.83
CA TYR A 380 -19.28 11.70 -4.04
C TYR A 380 -18.97 10.35 -4.67
N GLU A 381 -18.45 10.40 -5.89
CA GLU A 381 -17.95 9.24 -6.63
C GLU A 381 -16.43 9.24 -6.50
N PHE A 382 -15.82 8.16 -6.05
CA PHE A 382 -14.38 8.11 -5.80
C PHE A 382 -13.83 6.72 -5.99
N LYS A 383 -12.51 6.60 -6.00
CA LYS A 383 -11.80 5.33 -6.02
C LYS A 383 -11.05 5.11 -4.72
N VAL A 384 -10.97 3.87 -4.24
CA VAL A 384 -10.17 3.53 -3.04
C VAL A 384 -9.10 2.51 -3.40
N GLY A 385 -7.92 2.69 -2.81
CA GLY A 385 -6.81 1.76 -2.90
C GLY A 385 -5.84 1.94 -1.72
N PHE A 386 -4.80 1.11 -1.68
CA PHE A 386 -3.74 1.24 -0.68
C PHE A 386 -2.83 2.44 -0.97
N GLN A 387 -2.25 3.01 0.08
CA GLN A 387 -1.32 4.13 -0.04
C GLN A 387 -0.08 3.72 -0.86
N GLY A 388 0.22 4.48 -1.91
CA GLY A 388 1.48 4.34 -2.65
C GLY A 388 1.48 3.36 -3.83
N ILE A 389 0.37 2.67 -4.11
CA ILE A 389 0.29 1.78 -5.29
C ILE A 389 -0.21 2.52 -6.54
N THR A 390 0.33 2.12 -7.68
CA THR A 390 -0.23 2.23 -9.04
C THR A 390 -1.30 1.16 -9.36
N GLY A 391 -1.72 0.34 -8.38
CA GLY A 391 -2.62 -0.79 -8.55
C GLY A 391 -4.07 -0.39 -8.79
N SER A 392 -4.91 -1.36 -9.17
CA SER A 392 -6.32 -1.11 -9.45
C SER A 392 -7.05 -0.60 -8.22
N LYS A 393 -7.93 0.37 -8.47
CA LYS A 393 -8.70 1.06 -7.46
C LYS A 393 -10.17 0.74 -7.69
N THR A 394 -10.93 0.63 -6.62
CA THR A 394 -12.35 0.30 -6.73
C THR A 394 -13.19 1.56 -6.65
N SER A 395 -14.09 1.72 -7.61
CA SER A 395 -15.05 2.81 -7.64
C SER A 395 -16.13 2.62 -6.58
N VAL A 396 -16.37 3.67 -5.81
CA VAL A 396 -17.36 3.73 -4.73
C VAL A 396 -18.14 5.04 -4.88
N THR A 397 -19.43 5.00 -4.56
CA THR A 397 -20.29 6.18 -4.49
C THR A 397 -20.92 6.27 -3.11
N THR A 398 -20.90 7.46 -2.53
CA THR A 398 -21.58 7.79 -1.27
C THR A 398 -22.45 9.02 -1.48
N SER A 399 -23.56 9.11 -0.74
CA SER A 399 -24.55 10.17 -0.94
C SER A 399 -25.08 10.70 0.39
N ALA A 400 -25.34 12.01 0.44
CA ALA A 400 -26.09 12.65 1.51
C ALA A 400 -27.22 13.48 0.90
N SER A 401 -28.32 13.66 1.63
CA SER A 401 -29.44 14.48 1.14
C SER A 401 -30.01 15.37 2.24
N GLY A 402 -30.39 16.58 1.86
CA GLY A 402 -31.01 17.57 2.74
C GLY A 402 -32.35 18.00 2.17
N ILE A 403 -33.34 18.20 3.03
CA ILE A 403 -34.63 18.77 2.66
C ILE A 403 -34.64 20.23 3.10
N TYR A 404 -35.07 21.11 2.20
CA TYR A 404 -35.23 22.53 2.48
C TYR A 404 -36.60 23.04 2.03
N VAL A 405 -36.97 24.23 2.49
CA VAL A 405 -38.19 24.93 2.07
C VAL A 405 -37.75 26.31 1.61
N SER A 406 -38.03 26.63 0.35
CA SER A 406 -37.75 27.93 -0.28
C SER A 406 -38.85 28.95 -0.02
#